data_AF-A0A7W0RAZ5-F1
#
_entry.id   AF-A0A7W0RAZ5-F1
#
_cell.length_a   1.000
_cell.length_b   1.000
_cell.length_c   1.000
_cell.angle_alpha   90.00
_cell.angle_beta   90.00
_cell.angle_gamma   90.00
#
_symmetry.space_group_name_H-M   'P 1'
#
loop_
_entity.id
_entity.type
_entity.pdbx_description
1 polymer ?
#
loop_
_entity_poly.entity_id
_entity_poly.type
_entity_poly.pdbx_seq_one_letter_code
_entity_poly.pdbx_strand_id
1 'polypeptide(L)'
;ARAAAADSPEIQASVLRMQNELIVAGAELATAPEAGDRLEEGVSKVTQAMVGRLEEDIDRYMERVDLPPKFVIPGGNELSARLDVARTAVRRAERRVSALKEEGRLADDTVLTYLNRASDAVYAMARYADEDDPELFKGRG
;
A
#
# COMPACT_ATOMS: atom_id res chain seq x y z
N ALA A 1 -6.67 6.71 7.95
CA ALA A 1 -7.49 6.24 6.82
C ALA A 1 -8.68 5.41 7.28
N ARG A 2 -8.53 4.15 7.74
CA ARG A 2 -9.65 3.22 8.05
C ARG A 2 -10.85 3.83 8.81
N ALA A 3 -10.61 4.57 9.89
CA ALA A 3 -11.68 5.19 10.69
C ALA A 3 -12.45 6.29 9.94
N ALA A 4 -11.82 6.97 8.97
CA ALA A 4 -12.48 7.95 8.10
C ALA A 4 -13.16 7.31 6.88
N ALA A 5 -12.99 6.01 6.64
CA ALA A 5 -13.65 5.29 5.55
C ALA A 5 -14.99 4.69 6.00
N ALA A 6 -15.69 5.32 6.96
CA ALA A 6 -16.93 4.79 7.52
C ALA A 6 -18.02 4.60 6.45
N ASP A 7 -18.10 5.55 5.51
CA ASP A 7 -19.03 5.53 4.39
C ASP A 7 -18.48 4.81 3.15
N SER A 8 -17.32 4.16 3.27
CA SER A 8 -16.69 3.39 2.19
C SER A 8 -16.29 2.00 2.69
N PRO A 9 -17.25 1.07 2.85
CA PRO A 9 -16.99 -0.27 3.39
C PRO A 9 -15.92 -1.04 2.61
N GLU A 10 -15.84 -0.85 1.29
CA GLU A 10 -14.83 -1.51 0.46
C GLU A 10 -13.40 -1.02 0.79
N ILE A 11 -13.20 0.29 0.94
CA ILE A 11 -11.89 0.85 1.36
C ILE A 11 -11.59 0.41 2.78
N GLN A 12 -12.59 0.41 3.66
CA GLN A 12 -12.39 0.00 5.05
C GLN A 12 -11.92 -1.46 5.15
N ALA A 13 -12.52 -2.37 4.37
CA ALA A 13 -12.15 -3.77 4.30
C ALA A 13 -10.73 -3.96 3.73
N SER A 14 -10.39 -3.30 2.63
CA SER A 14 -9.06 -3.35 2.03
C SER A 14 -7.98 -2.83 2.97
N VAL A 15 -8.21 -1.67 3.61
CA VAL A 15 -7.26 -1.11 4.59
C VAL A 15 -7.11 -2.01 5.80
N LEU A 16 -8.18 -2.62 6.32
CA LEU A 16 -8.10 -3.56 7.44
C LEU A 16 -7.24 -4.78 7.08
N ARG A 17 -7.46 -5.36 5.90
CA ARG A 17 -6.66 -6.50 5.41
C ARG A 17 -5.18 -6.11 5.31
N MET A 18 -4.87 -4.98 4.67
CA MET A 18 -3.49 -4.49 4.54
C MET A 18 -2.85 -4.22 5.89
N GLN A 19 -3.60 -3.74 6.90
CA GLN A 19 -3.08 -3.56 8.25
C GLN A 19 -2.65 -4.88 8.89
N ASN A 20 -3.44 -5.96 8.72
CA ASN A 20 -3.05 -7.29 9.20
C ASN A 20 -1.82 -7.80 8.45
N GLU A 21 -1.78 -7.65 7.13
CA GLU A 21 -0.66 -8.07 6.29
C GLU A 21 0.63 -7.29 6.60
N LEU A 22 0.54 -6.01 7.01
CA LEU A 22 1.68 -5.23 7.49
C LEU A 22 2.21 -5.71 8.85
N ILE A 23 1.38 -6.33 9.69
CA ILE A 23 1.85 -6.99 10.92
C ILE A 23 2.69 -8.22 10.55
N VAL A 24 2.25 -9.00 9.57
CA VAL A 24 3.02 -10.14 9.02
C VAL A 24 4.38 -9.66 8.49
N ALA A 25 4.39 -8.62 7.66
CA ALA A 25 5.63 -8.02 7.15
C ALA A 25 6.55 -7.52 8.27
N GLY A 26 5.98 -6.94 9.33
CA GLY A 26 6.74 -6.52 10.50
C GLY A 26 7.38 -7.67 11.26
N ALA A 27 6.68 -8.80 11.41
CA ALA A 27 7.20 -10.01 12.03
C ALA A 27 8.36 -10.62 11.23
N GLU A 28 8.23 -10.66 9.89
CA GLU A 28 9.28 -11.12 8.99
C GLU A 28 10.54 -10.25 9.12
N LEU A 29 10.40 -8.93 9.00
CA LEU A 29 11.52 -7.98 9.04
C LEU A 29 12.19 -7.89 10.43
N ALA A 30 11.48 -8.29 11.50
CA ALA A 30 12.03 -8.37 12.84
C ALA A 30 12.80 -9.68 13.10
N THR A 31 12.72 -10.65 12.19
CA THR A 31 13.39 -11.94 12.31
C THR A 31 14.73 -11.90 11.59
N ALA A 32 15.78 -12.40 12.25
CA ALA A 32 17.11 -12.46 11.65
C ALA A 32 17.08 -13.40 10.41
N PRO A 33 17.80 -13.08 9.32
CA PRO A 33 17.72 -13.85 8.07
C PRO A 33 17.99 -15.36 8.25
N GLU A 34 18.89 -15.71 9.16
CA GLU A 34 19.28 -17.10 9.44
C GLU A 34 18.20 -17.88 10.21
N ALA A 35 17.20 -17.19 10.76
CA ALA A 35 16.05 -17.77 11.44
C ALA A 35 14.79 -17.81 10.56
N GLY A 36 14.92 -17.54 9.26
CA GLY A 36 13.80 -17.47 8.31
C GLY A 36 12.96 -18.75 8.23
N ASP A 37 13.56 -19.93 8.45
CA ASP A 37 12.88 -21.22 8.46
C ASP A 37 11.83 -21.38 9.58
N ARG A 38 11.84 -20.48 10.57
CA ARG A 38 10.86 -20.44 11.67
C ARG A 38 9.61 -19.64 11.33
N LEU A 39 9.61 -18.95 10.19
CA LEU A 39 8.49 -18.13 9.77
C LEU A 39 7.41 -18.99 9.09
N GLU A 40 6.17 -18.58 9.28
CA GLU A 40 4.99 -19.23 8.71
C GLU A 40 4.34 -18.30 7.68
N GLU A 41 4.10 -18.83 6.48
CA GLU A 41 3.48 -18.10 5.38
C GLU A 41 2.11 -17.53 5.76
N GLY A 42 1.93 -16.22 5.56
CA GLY A 42 0.70 -15.51 5.87
C GLY A 42 0.48 -15.20 7.35
N VAL A 43 1.34 -15.71 8.25
CA VAL A 43 1.27 -15.48 9.70
C VAL A 43 2.43 -14.61 10.18
N SER A 44 3.65 -14.96 9.78
CA SER A 44 4.88 -14.22 10.08
C SER A 44 5.80 -14.05 8.88
N LYS A 45 5.42 -14.57 7.71
CA LYS A 45 6.08 -14.36 6.42
C LYS A 45 5.11 -13.86 5.35
N VAL A 46 5.48 -12.82 4.61
CA VAL A 46 4.73 -12.29 3.48
C VAL A 46 4.75 -13.30 2.33
N THR A 47 3.62 -13.42 1.63
CA THR A 47 3.45 -14.37 0.53
C THR A 47 3.16 -13.69 -0.79
N GLN A 48 3.43 -14.39 -1.90
CA GLN A 48 3.04 -13.93 -3.24
C GLN A 48 1.52 -13.78 -3.39
N ALA A 49 0.72 -14.57 -2.66
CA ALA A 49 -0.73 -14.42 -2.64
C ALA A 49 -1.18 -13.08 -2.02
N MET A 50 -0.44 -12.56 -1.03
CA MET A 50 -0.68 -11.22 -0.48
C MET A 50 -0.37 -10.14 -1.52
N VAL A 51 0.69 -10.31 -2.31
CA VAL A 51 1.03 -9.42 -3.43
C VAL A 51 -0.07 -9.43 -4.50
N GLY A 52 -0.51 -10.62 -4.94
CA GLY A 52 -1.56 -10.74 -5.94
C GLY A 52 -2.87 -10.07 -5.53
N ARG A 53 -3.26 -10.17 -4.25
CA ARG A 53 -4.43 -9.43 -3.72
C ARG A 53 -4.29 -7.91 -3.79
N LEU A 54 -3.07 -7.37 -3.67
CA LEU A 54 -2.85 -5.95 -3.87
C LEU A 54 -3.01 -5.56 -5.34
N GLU A 55 -2.53 -6.39 -6.27
CA GLU A 55 -2.70 -6.18 -7.70
C GLU A 55 -4.19 -6.19 -8.09
N GLU A 56 -4.97 -7.16 -7.60
CA GLU A 56 -6.42 -7.20 -7.75
C GLU A 56 -7.11 -5.94 -7.20
N ASP A 57 -6.68 -5.47 -6.02
CA ASP A 57 -7.19 -4.24 -5.43
C ASP A 57 -6.89 -3.02 -6.32
N ILE A 58 -5.67 -2.94 -6.86
CA ILE A 58 -5.23 -1.83 -7.72
C ILE A 58 -6.11 -1.76 -8.97
N ASP A 59 -6.27 -2.88 -9.67
CA ASP A 59 -7.12 -2.94 -10.87
C ASP A 59 -8.56 -2.57 -10.51
N ARG A 60 -9.13 -3.18 -9.47
CA ARG A 60 -10.50 -2.92 -9.02
C ARG A 60 -10.78 -1.44 -8.72
N TYR A 61 -9.86 -0.72 -8.10
CA TYR A 61 -10.05 0.71 -7.82
C TYR A 61 -9.80 1.56 -9.07
N MET A 62 -8.73 1.29 -9.82
CA MET A 62 -8.32 2.11 -10.96
C MET A 62 -9.28 2.00 -12.16
N GLU A 63 -9.93 0.85 -12.37
CA GLU A 63 -10.97 0.69 -13.40
C GLU A 63 -12.17 1.62 -13.21
N ARG A 64 -12.37 2.14 -11.99
CA ARG A 64 -13.49 2.99 -11.59
C ARG A 64 -13.09 4.46 -11.43
N VAL A 65 -11.88 4.83 -11.84
CA VAL A 65 -11.35 6.20 -11.74
C VAL A 65 -10.97 6.69 -13.12
N ASP A 66 -11.49 7.85 -13.52
CA ASP A 66 -11.03 8.55 -14.71
C ASP A 66 -9.87 9.49 -14.34
N LEU A 67 -8.63 9.04 -14.55
CA LEU A 67 -7.46 9.85 -14.24
C LEU A 67 -7.05 10.73 -15.43
N PRO A 68 -6.81 12.04 -15.22
CA PRO A 68 -6.25 12.88 -16.26
C PRO A 68 -4.80 12.44 -16.59
N PRO A 69 -4.27 12.77 -17.77
CA PRO A 69 -2.87 12.53 -18.14
C PRO A 69 -1.93 13.54 -17.46
N LYS A 70 -2.14 13.84 -16.18
CA LYS A 70 -1.40 14.84 -15.38
C LYS A 70 -1.16 14.32 -13.97
N PHE A 71 -0.19 14.93 -13.29
CA PHE A 71 0.03 14.67 -11.87
C PHE A 71 -1.18 15.13 -11.05
N VAL A 72 -1.72 14.22 -10.25
CA VAL A 72 -2.79 14.50 -9.30
C VAL A 72 -2.21 15.13 -8.04
N ILE A 73 -2.78 16.25 -7.60
CA ILE A 73 -2.42 16.88 -6.33
C ILE A 73 -3.13 16.11 -5.20
N PRO A 74 -2.40 15.62 -4.17
CA PRO A 74 -3.01 14.90 -3.06
C PRO A 74 -4.05 15.70 -2.28
N GLY A 75 -5.12 15.02 -1.86
CA GLY A 75 -6.03 15.50 -0.83
C GLY A 75 -7.27 16.25 -1.32
N GLY A 76 -7.96 15.71 -2.33
CA GLY A 76 -9.25 16.25 -2.76
C GLY A 76 -10.36 16.16 -1.73
N ASN A 77 -10.27 15.23 -0.78
CA ASN A 77 -11.08 15.25 0.43
C ASN A 77 -10.32 14.64 1.62
N GLU A 78 -10.97 14.58 2.77
CA GLU A 78 -10.36 14.10 3.99
C GLU A 78 -9.90 12.63 3.90
N LEU A 79 -10.68 11.75 3.27
CA LEU A 79 -10.33 10.34 3.16
C LEU A 79 -9.15 10.14 2.19
N SER A 80 -9.20 10.75 1.00
CA SER A 80 -8.12 10.67 0.01
C SER A 80 -6.83 11.26 0.54
N ALA A 81 -6.88 12.41 1.23
CA ALA A 81 -5.73 13.01 1.90
C ALA A 81 -5.09 12.07 2.93
N ARG A 82 -5.90 11.43 3.78
CA ARG A 82 -5.43 10.46 4.78
C ARG A 82 -4.81 9.23 4.13
N LEU A 83 -5.32 8.78 2.99
CA LEU A 83 -4.75 7.68 2.20
C LEU A 83 -3.42 8.10 1.57
N ASP A 84 -3.32 9.30 0.99
CA ASP A 84 -2.05 9.82 0.47
C ASP A 84 -0.98 9.93 1.56
N VAL A 85 -1.32 10.39 2.77
CA VAL A 85 -0.41 10.37 3.91
C VAL A 85 0.05 8.93 4.22
N ALA A 86 -0.88 7.97 4.25
CA ALA A 86 -0.54 6.56 4.47
C ALA A 86 0.41 6.02 3.38
N ARG A 87 0.18 6.38 2.11
CA ARG A 87 1.06 6.02 0.98
C ARG A 87 2.48 6.52 1.20
N THR A 88 2.67 7.76 1.66
CA THR A 88 4.02 8.27 1.95
C THR A 88 4.73 7.47 3.05
N ALA A 89 3.97 6.99 4.05
CA ALA A 89 4.51 6.14 5.11
C ALA A 89 4.92 4.77 4.59
N VAL A 90 4.11 4.14 3.71
CA VAL A 90 4.45 2.86 3.06
C VAL A 90 5.71 3.01 2.20
N ARG A 91 5.80 4.06 1.36
CA ARG A 91 7.00 4.33 0.55
C ARG A 91 8.25 4.58 1.40
N ARG A 92 8.09 5.15 2.60
CA ARG A 92 9.21 5.32 3.54
C ARG A 92 9.64 3.98 4.13
N ALA A 93 8.72 3.07 4.42
CA ALA A 93 9.05 1.71 4.84
C ALA A 93 9.75 0.94 3.72
N GLU A 94 9.21 1.00 2.49
CA GLU A 94 9.80 0.40 1.29
C GLU A 94 11.28 0.81 1.11
N ARG A 95 11.60 2.11 1.21
CA ARG A 95 13.01 2.59 1.12
C ARG A 95 13.91 2.00 2.20
N ARG A 96 13.41 1.82 3.42
CA ARG A 96 14.19 1.21 4.52
C ARG A 96 14.44 -0.26 4.24
N VAL A 97 13.44 -0.98 3.72
CA VAL A 97 13.57 -2.39 3.35
C VAL A 97 14.50 -2.55 2.14
N SER A 98 14.43 -1.65 1.15
CA SER A 98 15.39 -1.62 0.04
C SER A 98 16.83 -1.47 0.52
N ALA A 99 17.10 -0.62 1.52
CA ALA A 99 18.42 -0.52 2.11
C ALA A 99 18.87 -1.83 2.79
N LEU A 100 17.96 -2.52 3.50
CA LEU A 100 18.26 -3.85 4.06
C LEU A 100 18.57 -4.88 2.98
N LYS A 101 17.91 -4.81 1.82
CA LYS A 101 18.23 -5.65 0.65
C LYS A 101 19.64 -5.39 0.16
N GLU A 102 20.01 -4.13 -0.02
CA GLU A 102 21.35 -3.72 -0.46
C GLU A 102 22.45 -4.17 0.52
N GLU A 103 22.14 -4.21 1.81
CA GLU A 103 23.02 -4.76 2.86
C GLU A 103 23.07 -6.30 2.90
N GLY A 104 22.28 -7.01 2.07
CA GLY A 104 22.20 -8.47 2.09
C GLY A 104 21.47 -9.04 3.32
N ARG A 105 20.60 -8.24 3.95
CA ARG A 105 19.91 -8.56 5.22
C ARG A 105 18.43 -8.92 5.03
N LEU A 106 18.01 -9.18 3.80
CA LEU A 106 16.71 -9.74 3.47
C LEU A 106 16.88 -11.21 3.07
N ALA A 107 16.03 -12.08 3.62
CA ALA A 107 16.01 -13.49 3.25
C ALA A 107 15.45 -13.68 1.82
N ASP A 108 14.40 -12.93 1.47
CA ASP A 108 13.87 -12.86 0.11
C ASP A 108 13.21 -11.49 -0.18
N ASP A 109 12.84 -11.28 -1.45
CA ASP A 109 12.35 -10.00 -1.96
C ASP A 109 10.83 -9.79 -1.81
N THR A 110 10.09 -10.80 -1.34
CA THR A 110 8.62 -10.78 -1.38
C THR A 110 8.05 -9.65 -0.53
N VAL A 111 8.63 -9.39 0.66
CA VAL A 111 8.22 -8.27 1.52
C VAL A 111 8.48 -6.90 0.87
N LEU A 112 9.57 -6.76 0.10
CA LEU A 112 9.86 -5.53 -0.63
C LEU A 112 8.84 -5.32 -1.77
N THR A 113 8.55 -6.37 -2.54
CA THR A 113 7.50 -6.33 -3.58
C THR A 113 6.13 -6.00 -3.00
N TYR A 114 5.78 -6.59 -1.86
CA TYR A 114 4.53 -6.29 -1.17
C TYR A 114 4.44 -4.81 -0.77
N LEU A 115 5.49 -4.23 -0.18
CA LEU A 115 5.48 -2.80 0.19
C LEU A 115 5.37 -1.87 -1.02
N ASN A 116 6.05 -2.23 -2.12
CA ASN A 116 5.95 -1.50 -3.38
C ASN A 116 4.50 -1.48 -3.89
N ARG A 117 3.87 -2.67 -4.06
CA ARG A 117 2.48 -2.80 -4.50
C ARG A 117 1.48 -2.21 -3.50
N ALA A 118 1.76 -2.28 -2.21
CA ALA A 118 0.91 -1.68 -1.18
C ALA A 118 0.86 -0.16 -1.34
N SER A 119 1.97 0.48 -1.75
CA SER A 119 1.98 1.91 -2.00
C SER A 119 1.10 2.30 -3.20
N ASP A 120 1.06 1.44 -4.23
CA ASP A 120 0.20 1.61 -5.40
C ASP A 120 -1.27 1.34 -5.09
N ALA A 121 -1.58 0.31 -4.27
CA ALA A 121 -2.94 0.04 -3.82
C ALA A 121 -3.51 1.20 -2.99
N VAL A 122 -2.69 1.78 -2.10
CA VAL A 122 -3.10 2.99 -1.34
C VAL A 122 -3.29 4.19 -2.26
N TYR A 123 -2.47 4.33 -3.32
CA TYR A 123 -2.69 5.36 -4.33
C TYR A 123 -4.03 5.16 -5.05
N ALA A 124 -4.31 3.95 -5.52
CA ALA A 124 -5.56 3.61 -6.21
C ALA A 124 -6.78 3.88 -5.32
N MET A 125 -6.73 3.47 -4.05
CA MET A 125 -7.77 3.81 -3.07
C MET A 125 -7.91 5.32 -2.85
N ALA A 126 -6.81 6.08 -2.81
CA ALA A 126 -6.87 7.54 -2.63
C ALA A 126 -7.56 8.23 -3.81
N ARG A 127 -7.27 7.78 -5.04
CA ARG A 127 -7.89 8.32 -6.26
C ARG A 127 -9.34 7.91 -6.40
N TYR A 128 -9.69 6.68 -6.02
CA TYR A 128 -11.08 6.24 -5.97
C TYR A 128 -11.89 6.97 -4.90
N ALA A 129 -11.27 7.31 -3.77
CA ALA A 129 -11.91 8.07 -2.71
C ALA A 129 -12.00 9.56 -2.99
N ASP A 130 -11.27 10.12 -3.96
CA ASP A 130 -11.24 11.56 -4.24
C ASP A 130 -12.59 12.08 -4.73
N GLU A 131 -12.82 13.39 -4.56
CA GLU A 131 -13.95 14.06 -5.21
C GLU A 131 -13.61 14.41 -6.66
N ASP A 132 -14.62 14.43 -7.53
CA ASP A 132 -14.53 15.00 -8.88
C ASP A 132 -14.42 16.54 -8.80
N ASP A 133 -13.26 17.05 -8.34
CA ASP A 133 -12.93 18.47 -8.44
C ASP A 133 -11.95 18.72 -9.61
N PRO A 134 -12.39 19.39 -10.69
CA PRO A 134 -11.56 19.74 -11.83
C PRO A 134 -10.26 20.49 -11.48
N GLU A 135 -10.23 21.23 -10.37
CA GLU A 135 -9.05 21.98 -9.92
C GLU A 135 -7.93 21.06 -9.38
N LEU A 136 -8.27 19.94 -8.74
CA LEU A 136 -7.29 18.94 -8.26
C LEU A 136 -6.52 18.28 -9.40
N PHE A 137 -7.19 18.20 -10.56
CA PHE A 137 -6.71 17.56 -11.78
C PHE A 137 -6.08 18.54 -12.76
N LYS A 138 -6.05 19.85 -12.45
CA LYS A 138 -5.33 20.82 -13.30
C LYS A 138 -3.84 20.50 -13.41
N GLY A 139 -3.26 19.86 -12.38
CA GLY A 139 -1.84 19.52 -12.30
C GLY A 139 -0.93 20.74 -12.45
N ARG A 140 0.39 20.56 -12.31
CA ARG A 140 1.34 21.47 -12.96
C ARG A 140 1.52 20.97 -14.38
N GLY A 141 1.15 21.80 -15.37
CA GLY A 141 1.53 21.63 -16.77
C GLY A 141 3.02 21.83 -16.97
#